data_AF-A0A7C5R7L8-F1
#
_entry.id   AF-A0A7C5R7L8-F1
#
_cell.length_a   1.000
_cell.length_b   1.000
_cell.length_c   1.000
_cell.angle_alpha   90.00
_cell.angle_beta   90.00
_cell.angle_gamma   90.00
#
_symmetry.space_group_name_H-M   'P 1'
#
loop_
_entity.id
_entity.type
_entity.pdbx_description
1 polymer ?
#
loop_
_entity_poly.entity_id
_entity_poly.type
_entity_poly.pdbx_seq_one_letter_code
_entity_poly.pdbx_strand_id
1 'polypeptide(L)'
;MNTSPLALKNIVAIGSIIIGGLAFCTNAVAGDTHPQFSVQSNATRAIRSSVNAFHAGKFDKSVAYSRYALKQGLKKSRRSVAYSNLCAAQGVQGHFDKAMEACNQALEVDPANWQALSNRAAVHWLMDNKANAKTDILAAKALNADAPEIRKNVKIFG
;
A
#
# COMPACT_ATOMS: atom_id res chain seq x y z
N MET A 1 -31.17 -29.46 -19.11
CA MET A 1 -29.72 -29.50 -19.41
C MET A 1 -29.14 -28.13 -19.09
N ASN A 2 -28.01 -28.16 -18.42
CA ASN A 2 -27.42 -27.09 -17.62
C ASN A 2 -26.58 -26.12 -18.48
N THR A 3 -26.21 -24.99 -17.86
CA THR A 3 -25.14 -24.01 -18.19
C THR A 3 -25.55 -22.69 -18.85
N SER A 4 -25.76 -21.70 -17.98
CA SER A 4 -25.53 -20.27 -18.23
C SER A 4 -24.02 -19.96 -18.28
N PRO A 5 -23.55 -18.98 -19.08
CA PRO A 5 -22.24 -18.38 -18.85
C PRO A 5 -22.38 -17.04 -18.11
N LEU A 6 -21.73 -16.97 -16.93
CA LEU A 6 -21.30 -15.72 -16.31
C LEU A 6 -20.34 -14.99 -17.27
N ALA A 7 -20.53 -13.69 -17.48
CA ALA A 7 -19.44 -12.79 -17.89
C ALA A 7 -19.31 -11.66 -16.87
N LEU A 8 -18.16 -11.67 -16.22
CA LEU A 8 -17.77 -10.88 -15.06
C LEU A 8 -17.57 -9.39 -15.41
N LYS A 9 -17.78 -8.58 -14.38
CA LYS A 9 -17.76 -7.13 -14.34
C LYS A 9 -16.40 -6.51 -14.68
N ASN A 10 -16.47 -5.44 -15.47
CA ASN A 10 -15.55 -4.30 -15.62
C ASN A 10 -14.36 -4.24 -14.64
N ILE A 11 -13.18 -4.62 -15.12
CA ILE A 11 -11.90 -4.25 -14.51
C ILE A 11 -11.50 -2.90 -15.10
N VAL A 12 -11.63 -1.83 -14.31
CA VAL A 12 -11.04 -0.53 -14.62
C VAL A 12 -9.54 -0.65 -14.39
N ALA A 13 -8.78 -0.79 -15.48
CA ALA A 13 -7.34 -0.60 -15.48
C ALA A 13 -7.06 0.89 -15.26
N ILE A 14 -6.52 1.26 -14.09
CA ILE A 14 -6.01 2.62 -13.88
C ILE A 14 -4.65 2.67 -14.55
N GLY A 15 -4.59 3.41 -15.66
CA GLY A 15 -3.42 3.54 -16.51
C GLY A 15 -2.25 4.21 -15.81
N SER A 16 -1.07 3.63 -16.02
CA SER A 16 0.23 4.22 -15.70
C SER A 16 0.45 5.44 -16.60
N ILE A 17 0.58 6.63 -16.00
CA ILE A 17 1.00 7.83 -16.73
C ILE A 17 2.51 7.73 -16.96
N ILE A 18 2.88 7.45 -18.20
CA ILE A 18 4.25 7.54 -18.72
C ILE A 18 4.51 9.00 -19.08
N ILE A 19 5.53 9.63 -18.50
CA ILE A 19 6.16 10.81 -19.07
C ILE A 19 7.65 10.51 -19.21
N GLY A 20 8.13 10.42 -20.46
CA GLY A 20 9.54 10.63 -20.79
C GLY A 20 10.15 9.67 -21.81
N GLY A 21 10.16 10.07 -23.09
CA GLY A 21 11.26 9.84 -24.02
C GLY A 21 11.28 8.51 -24.81
N LEU A 22 11.24 8.62 -26.14
CA LEU A 22 11.40 7.51 -27.08
C LEU A 22 12.79 6.82 -26.96
N ALA A 23 12.78 5.51 -26.70
CA ALA A 23 13.71 4.55 -27.31
C ALA A 23 13.09 3.15 -27.24
N PHE A 24 12.62 2.62 -28.38
CA PHE A 24 12.17 1.23 -28.47
C PHE A 24 13.38 0.34 -28.79
N CYS A 25 13.82 -0.43 -27.80
CA CYS A 25 14.56 -1.69 -27.98
C CYS A 25 13.78 -2.78 -27.25
N THR A 26 13.48 -3.87 -27.96
CA THR A 26 12.55 -4.93 -27.56
C THR A 26 13.13 -5.89 -26.51
N ASN A 27 12.23 -6.37 -25.64
CA ASN A 27 12.28 -7.58 -24.80
C ASN A 27 13.12 -7.55 -23.52
N ALA A 28 12.57 -6.89 -22.50
CA ALA A 28 12.41 -7.53 -21.20
C ALA A 28 10.96 -7.28 -20.76
N VAL A 29 10.21 -8.34 -20.43
CA VAL A 29 9.16 -8.18 -19.42
C VAL A 29 9.94 -7.85 -18.15
N ALA A 30 10.25 -6.57 -17.95
CA ALA A 30 10.66 -6.07 -16.65
C ALA A 30 9.46 -6.36 -15.76
N GLY A 31 9.48 -7.53 -15.11
CA GLY A 31 8.45 -7.93 -14.17
C GLY A 31 8.28 -6.77 -13.20
N ASP A 32 7.04 -6.31 -13.02
CA ASP A 32 6.71 -5.12 -12.25
C ASP A 32 7.48 -5.11 -10.92
N THR A 33 8.58 -4.34 -10.86
CA THR A 33 9.46 -4.26 -9.69
C THR A 33 8.96 -3.25 -8.67
N HIS A 34 7.83 -2.60 -8.95
CA HIS A 34 7.26 -1.59 -8.08
C HIS A 34 6.44 -2.26 -6.97
N PRO A 35 6.82 -2.06 -5.70
CA PRO A 35 6.08 -2.60 -4.59
C PRO A 35 4.69 -1.97 -4.55
N GLN A 36 3.72 -2.76 -4.13
CA GLN A 36 2.34 -2.35 -3.98
C GLN A 36 2.10 -1.89 -2.56
N PHE A 37 1.50 -0.70 -2.42
CA PHE A 37 1.04 -0.19 -1.13
C PHE A 37 -0.41 -0.59 -0.87
N SER A 38 -0.73 -0.89 0.38
CA SER A 38 -2.08 -1.27 0.81
C SER A 38 -2.68 -0.20 1.72
N VAL A 39 -3.99 0.07 1.56
CA VAL A 39 -4.74 1.03 2.35
C VAL A 39 -6.08 0.44 2.82
N GLN A 40 -6.53 0.79 4.03
CA GLN A 40 -7.77 0.27 4.63
C GLN A 40 -8.79 1.39 4.88
N SER A 41 -10.06 1.14 4.50
CA SER A 41 -11.15 2.13 4.59
C SER A 41 -12.22 1.81 5.65
N ASN A 42 -12.11 0.70 6.39
CA ASN A 42 -13.12 0.17 7.32
C ASN A 42 -13.26 0.93 8.66
N ALA A 43 -12.97 2.23 8.68
CA ALA A 43 -12.91 3.02 9.90
C ALA A 43 -13.75 4.31 9.80
N THR A 44 -13.18 5.47 10.15
CA THR A 44 -13.90 6.75 10.24
C THR A 44 -14.12 7.41 8.87
N ARG A 45 -14.98 8.43 8.80
CA ARG A 45 -15.16 9.25 7.59
C ARG A 45 -13.82 9.78 7.07
N ALA A 46 -12.96 10.27 7.96
CA ALA A 46 -11.65 10.78 7.59
C ALA A 46 -10.73 9.71 6.99
N ILE A 47 -10.71 8.50 7.56
CA ILE A 47 -9.95 7.37 7.00
C ILE A 47 -10.48 7.00 5.61
N ARG A 48 -11.80 6.93 5.44
CA ARG A 48 -12.41 6.68 4.13
C ARG A 48 -12.04 7.76 3.11
N SER A 49 -12.07 9.04 3.50
CA SER A 49 -11.62 10.13 2.64
C SER A 49 -10.13 10.01 2.26
N SER A 50 -9.28 9.57 3.19
CA SER A 50 -7.87 9.31 2.90
C SER A 50 -7.68 8.21 1.87
N VAL A 51 -8.41 7.10 2.00
CA VAL A 51 -8.38 6.00 1.02
C VAL A 51 -8.91 6.46 -0.33
N ASN A 52 -10.08 7.12 -0.37
CA ASN A 52 -10.63 7.63 -1.63
C ASN A 52 -9.65 8.58 -2.34
N ALA A 53 -8.96 9.45 -1.58
CA ALA A 53 -7.93 10.32 -2.13
C ALA A 53 -6.71 9.54 -2.64
N PHE A 54 -6.29 8.49 -1.92
CA PHE A 54 -5.19 7.62 -2.34
C PHE A 54 -5.49 6.93 -3.68
N HIS A 55 -6.66 6.31 -3.81
CA HIS A 55 -7.09 5.65 -5.04
C HIS A 55 -7.29 6.63 -6.21
N ALA A 56 -7.54 7.91 -5.92
CA ALA A 56 -7.63 8.96 -6.92
C ALA A 56 -6.27 9.59 -7.30
N GLY A 57 -5.15 9.05 -6.81
CA GLY A 57 -3.80 9.60 -7.02
C GLY A 57 -3.54 10.92 -6.28
N LYS A 58 -4.47 11.36 -5.42
CA LYS A 58 -4.39 12.62 -4.67
C LYS A 58 -3.68 12.37 -3.34
N PHE A 59 -2.41 12.01 -3.40
CA PHE A 59 -1.64 11.56 -2.23
C PHE A 59 -1.53 12.63 -1.14
N ASP A 60 -1.36 13.91 -1.49
CA ASP A 60 -1.37 15.02 -0.50
C ASP A 60 -2.68 15.10 0.28
N LYS A 61 -3.82 14.91 -0.40
CA LYS A 61 -5.13 14.86 0.28
C LYS A 61 -5.24 13.60 1.13
N SER A 62 -4.70 12.48 0.67
CA SER A 62 -4.66 11.25 1.47
C SER A 62 -3.89 11.44 2.78
N VAL A 63 -2.72 12.09 2.70
CA VAL A 63 -1.90 12.47 3.86
C VAL A 63 -2.68 13.39 4.79
N ALA A 64 -3.30 14.46 4.25
CA ALA A 64 -4.05 15.42 5.04
C ALA A 64 -5.22 14.75 5.80
N TYR A 65 -5.98 13.88 5.12
CA TYR A 65 -7.10 13.17 5.76
C TYR A 65 -6.63 12.16 6.80
N SER A 66 -5.53 11.44 6.57
CA SER A 66 -4.96 10.53 7.57
C SER A 66 -4.49 11.28 8.81
N ARG A 67 -3.78 12.40 8.65
CA ARG A 67 -3.36 13.27 9.76
C ARG A 67 -4.55 13.87 10.50
N TYR A 68 -5.58 14.30 9.76
CA TYR A 68 -6.82 14.79 10.36
C TYR A 68 -7.47 13.71 11.22
N ALA A 69 -7.57 12.46 10.71
CA ALA A 69 -8.12 11.33 11.45
C ALA A 69 -7.37 11.07 12.76
N LEU A 70 -6.04 11.10 12.73
CA LEU A 70 -5.18 10.87 13.91
C LEU A 70 -5.42 11.90 15.03
N LYS A 71 -5.86 13.12 14.69
CA LYS A 71 -6.22 14.17 15.67
C LYS A 71 -7.60 13.95 16.33
N GLN A 72 -8.43 13.02 15.85
CA GLN A 72 -9.83 12.85 16.31
C GLN A 72 -10.00 11.87 17.49
N GLY A 73 -8.94 11.52 18.23
CA GLY A 73 -9.07 10.60 19.37
C GLY A 73 -9.50 9.18 18.98
N LEU A 74 -8.83 8.58 17.99
CA LEU A 74 -9.20 7.26 17.47
C LEU A 74 -8.97 6.13 18.50
N LYS A 75 -9.87 5.14 18.52
CA LYS A 75 -9.60 3.83 19.14
C LYS A 75 -8.31 3.22 18.57
N LYS A 76 -7.60 2.43 19.38
CA LYS A 76 -6.29 1.83 19.07
C LYS A 76 -6.25 1.20 17.66
N SER A 77 -7.20 0.32 17.35
CA SER A 77 -7.29 -0.34 16.02
C SER A 77 -7.37 0.64 14.85
N ARG A 78 -8.22 1.67 14.95
CA ARG A 78 -8.40 2.68 13.88
C ARG A 78 -7.19 3.61 13.75
N ARG A 79 -6.47 3.84 14.85
CA ARG A 79 -5.24 4.64 14.86
C ARG A 79 -4.13 3.95 14.09
N SER A 80 -3.95 2.64 14.31
CA SER A 80 -3.00 1.84 13.52
C SER A 80 -3.35 1.89 12.02
N VAL A 81 -4.63 1.76 11.66
CA VAL A 81 -5.07 1.91 10.26
C VAL A 81 -4.74 3.29 9.69
N ALA A 82 -5.00 4.38 10.44
CA ALA A 82 -4.70 5.73 9.97
C ALA A 82 -3.19 5.97 9.76
N TYR A 83 -2.34 5.45 10.65
CA TYR A 83 -0.89 5.49 10.47
C TYR A 83 -0.42 4.64 9.28
N SER A 84 -0.99 3.45 9.09
CA SER A 84 -0.66 2.59 7.94
C SER A 84 -1.02 3.26 6.60
N ASN A 85 -2.20 3.88 6.51
CA ASN A 85 -2.59 4.65 5.31
C ASN A 85 -1.70 5.88 5.09
N LEU A 86 -1.30 6.56 6.16
CA LEU A 86 -0.33 7.66 6.08
C LEU A 86 1.01 7.18 5.53
N CYS A 87 1.49 6.03 6.00
CA CYS A 87 2.72 5.40 5.50
C CYS A 87 2.62 5.13 4.00
N ALA A 88 1.53 4.49 3.54
CA ALA A 88 1.31 4.24 2.12
C ALA A 88 1.34 5.53 1.29
N ALA A 89 0.61 6.56 1.72
CA ALA A 89 0.54 7.82 0.99
C ALA A 89 1.91 8.54 0.92
N GLN A 90 2.67 8.56 2.02
CA GLN A 90 4.02 9.14 2.03
C GLN A 90 5.02 8.31 1.21
N GLY A 91 4.91 6.98 1.26
CA GLY A 91 5.78 6.05 0.53
C GLY A 91 5.66 6.20 -0.98
N VAL A 92 4.42 6.32 -1.49
CA VAL A 92 4.18 6.57 -2.93
C VAL A 92 4.73 7.93 -3.37
N GLN A 93 4.78 8.91 -2.48
CA GLN A 93 5.36 10.23 -2.77
C GLN A 93 6.90 10.27 -2.67
N GLY A 94 7.56 9.18 -2.28
CA GLY A 94 9.01 9.16 -2.08
C GLY A 94 9.47 9.80 -0.76
N HIS A 95 8.54 10.16 0.14
CA HIS A 95 8.87 10.72 1.46
C HIS A 95 9.23 9.61 2.45
N PHE A 96 10.31 8.86 2.16
CA PHE A 96 10.60 7.59 2.82
C PHE A 96 10.80 7.70 4.33
N ASP A 97 11.48 8.73 4.83
CA ASP A 97 11.67 8.92 6.29
C ASP A 97 10.33 9.07 7.02
N LYS A 98 9.43 9.89 6.47
CA LYS A 98 8.08 10.11 7.02
C LYS A 98 7.20 8.87 6.87
N ALA A 99 7.37 8.11 5.79
CA ALA A 99 6.67 6.85 5.59
C ALA A 99 7.11 5.82 6.64
N MET A 100 8.41 5.67 6.86
CA MET A 100 8.99 4.80 7.90
C MET A 100 8.47 5.16 9.29
N GLU A 101 8.46 6.44 9.65
CA GLU A 101 7.91 6.93 10.92
C GLU A 101 6.43 6.51 11.07
N ALA A 102 5.60 6.77 10.06
CA ALA A 102 4.19 6.41 10.08
C ALA A 102 3.96 4.89 10.16
N CYS A 103 4.74 4.10 9.42
CA CYS A 103 4.66 2.64 9.50
C CYS A 103 5.06 2.12 10.88
N ASN A 104 6.13 2.65 11.47
CA ASN A 104 6.57 2.28 12.83
C ASN A 104 5.51 2.64 13.87
N GLN A 105 4.89 3.82 13.77
CA GLN A 105 3.77 4.22 14.64
C GLN A 105 2.55 3.29 14.47
N ALA A 106 2.26 2.82 13.26
CA ALA A 106 1.19 1.84 13.05
C ALA A 106 1.48 0.51 13.76
N LEU A 107 2.73 0.05 13.71
CA LEU A 107 3.18 -1.23 14.28
C LEU A 107 3.41 -1.17 15.80
N GLU A 108 3.76 -0.01 16.35
CA GLU A 108 3.76 0.23 17.79
C GLU A 108 2.34 0.11 18.37
N VAL A 109 1.36 0.65 17.63
CA VAL A 109 -0.05 0.54 18.00
C VAL A 109 -0.57 -0.88 17.79
N ASP A 110 -0.28 -1.52 16.68
CA ASP A 110 -0.71 -2.88 16.38
C ASP A 110 0.38 -3.65 15.61
N PRO A 111 1.18 -4.48 16.32
CA PRO A 111 2.23 -5.26 15.69
C PRO A 111 1.73 -6.27 14.65
N ALA A 112 0.44 -6.64 14.68
CA ALA A 112 -0.17 -7.57 13.75
C ALA A 112 -0.88 -6.88 12.57
N ASN A 113 -0.67 -5.58 12.38
CA ASN A 113 -1.20 -4.87 11.22
C ASN A 113 -0.41 -5.24 9.95
N TRP A 114 -0.89 -6.25 9.23
CA TRP A 114 -0.23 -6.76 8.03
C TRP A 114 -0.06 -5.70 6.93
N GLN A 115 -0.97 -4.71 6.81
CA GLN A 115 -0.79 -3.62 5.85
C GLN A 115 0.38 -2.74 6.24
N ALA A 116 0.55 -2.42 7.53
CA ALA A 116 1.68 -1.62 7.98
C ALA A 116 3.01 -2.36 7.74
N LEU A 117 3.07 -3.68 8.00
CA LEU A 117 4.23 -4.50 7.66
C LEU A 117 4.49 -4.50 6.15
N SER A 118 3.48 -4.75 5.32
CA SER A 118 3.62 -4.73 3.85
C SER A 118 4.06 -3.36 3.32
N ASN A 119 3.52 -2.27 3.87
CA ASN A 119 3.87 -0.91 3.47
C ASN A 119 5.29 -0.57 3.90
N ARG A 120 5.73 -0.97 5.11
CA ARG A 120 7.11 -0.77 5.56
C ARG A 120 8.08 -1.58 4.72
N ALA A 121 7.71 -2.80 4.34
CA ALA A 121 8.48 -3.62 3.42
C ALA A 121 8.65 -2.95 2.05
N ALA A 122 7.57 -2.35 1.51
CA ALA A 122 7.61 -1.58 0.27
C ALA A 122 8.54 -0.36 0.38
N VAL A 123 8.49 0.38 1.49
CA VAL A 123 9.40 1.52 1.73
C VAL A 123 10.85 1.04 1.84
N HIS A 124 11.12 -0.03 2.59
CA HIS A 124 12.45 -0.62 2.69
C HIS A 124 13.01 -1.02 1.32
N TRP A 125 12.18 -1.64 0.47
CA TRP A 125 12.58 -2.00 -0.89
C TRP A 125 12.95 -0.76 -1.72
N LEU A 126 12.15 0.31 -1.66
CA LEU A 126 12.43 1.56 -2.37
C LEU A 126 13.67 2.29 -1.87
N MET A 127 14.07 2.04 -0.62
CA MET A 127 15.31 2.53 -0.01
C MET A 127 16.52 1.58 -0.24
N ASP A 128 16.39 0.57 -1.11
CA ASP A 128 17.37 -0.51 -1.34
C ASP A 128 17.73 -1.35 -0.09
N ASN A 129 16.91 -1.27 0.95
CA ASN A 129 17.04 -2.11 2.15
C ASN A 129 16.32 -3.45 1.98
N LYS A 130 16.88 -4.29 1.10
CA LYS A 130 16.28 -5.56 0.69
C LYS A 130 16.09 -6.56 1.83
N ALA A 131 17.00 -6.58 2.81
CA ALA A 131 16.92 -7.49 3.95
C ALA A 131 15.72 -7.20 4.84
N ASN A 132 15.49 -5.92 5.17
CA ASN A 132 14.33 -5.53 5.98
C ASN A 132 13.03 -5.64 5.18
N ALA A 133 13.05 -5.35 3.87
CA ALA A 133 11.91 -5.55 3.00
C ALA A 133 11.44 -7.02 3.02
N LYS A 134 12.37 -7.96 2.86
CA LYS A 134 12.08 -9.40 2.93
C LYS A 134 11.55 -9.81 4.30
N THR A 135 12.16 -9.31 5.37
CA THR A 135 11.74 -9.63 6.74
C THR A 135 10.29 -9.22 6.98
N ASP A 136 9.95 -7.97 6.65
CA ASP A 136 8.60 -7.44 6.89
C ASP A 136 7.53 -8.08 6.00
N ILE A 137 7.84 -8.38 4.73
CA ILE A 137 6.84 -8.99 3.84
C ILE A 137 6.53 -10.43 4.22
N LEU A 138 7.52 -11.17 4.72
CA LEU A 138 7.30 -12.53 5.24
C LEU A 138 6.47 -12.51 6.53
N ALA A 139 6.70 -11.53 7.41
CA ALA A 139 5.85 -11.32 8.58
C ALA A 139 4.41 -10.97 8.18
N ALA A 140 4.23 -10.08 7.20
CA ALA A 140 2.91 -9.73 6.67
C ALA A 140 2.20 -10.94 6.02
N LYS A 141 2.94 -11.77 5.28
CA LYS A 141 2.44 -13.01 4.66
C LYS A 141 1.96 -14.02 5.70
N ALA A 142 2.66 -14.15 6.82
CA ALA A 142 2.24 -15.04 7.90
C ALA A 142 0.89 -14.65 8.51
N LEU A 143 0.51 -13.36 8.42
CA LEU A 143 -0.75 -12.83 8.94
C LEU A 143 -1.88 -12.85 7.90
N ASN A 144 -1.56 -12.60 6.62
CA ASN A 144 -2.57 -12.58 5.55
C ASN A 144 -1.97 -12.91 4.18
N ALA A 145 -1.71 -14.20 3.92
CA ALA A 145 -1.12 -14.66 2.66
C ALA A 145 -2.01 -14.42 1.41
N ASP A 146 -3.32 -14.29 1.60
CA ASP A 146 -4.29 -14.18 0.51
C ASP A 146 -4.55 -12.74 0.06
N ALA A 147 -3.99 -11.75 0.74
CA ALA A 147 -4.06 -10.37 0.30
C ALA A 147 -3.36 -10.20 -1.07
N PRO A 148 -4.01 -9.57 -2.07
CA PRO A 148 -3.41 -9.34 -3.38
C PRO A 148 -2.06 -8.60 -3.34
N GLU A 149 -1.95 -7.60 -2.47
CA GLU A 149 -0.73 -6.81 -2.27
C GLU A 149 0.40 -7.67 -1.73
N ILE A 150 0.11 -8.56 -0.78
CA ILE A 150 1.08 -9.52 -0.25
C ILE A 150 1.57 -10.45 -1.35
N ARG A 151 0.66 -11.07 -2.12
CA ARG A 151 1.06 -11.96 -3.22
C ARG A 151 1.93 -11.27 -4.27
N LYS A 152 1.65 -10.00 -4.57
CA LYS A 152 2.47 -9.21 -5.50
C LYS A 152 3.83 -8.90 -4.88
N ASN A 153 3.86 -8.34 -3.68
CA ASN A 153 5.09 -7.93 -3.00
C ASN A 153 6.04 -9.09 -2.69
N VAL A 154 5.52 -10.25 -2.31
CA VAL A 154 6.32 -11.47 -2.11
C VAL A 154 7.03 -11.90 -3.41
N LYS A 155 6.42 -11.68 -4.58
CA LYS A 155 7.08 -12.00 -5.86
C LYS A 155 8.20 -11.02 -6.21
N ILE A 156 8.16 -9.80 -5.67
CA ILE A 156 9.15 -8.75 -5.93
C ILE A 156 10.32 -8.87 -4.95
N PHE A 157 10.04 -9.05 -3.65
CA PHE A 157 11.06 -8.98 -2.59
C PHE A 157 10.85 -9.96 -1.42
N GLY A 158 10.15 -11.08 -1.64
CA GLY A 158 9.90 -12.12 -0.64
C GLY A 158 10.97 -13.20 -0.47
#